data_AF-A0A836WE48-F1
#
_entry.id   AF-A0A836WE48-F1
#
_cell.length_a   1.000
_cell.length_b   1.000
_cell.length_c   1.000
_cell.angle_alpha   90.00
_cell.angle_beta   90.00
_cell.angle_gamma   90.00
#
_symmetry.space_group_name_H-M   'P 1'
#
loop_
_entity.id
_entity.type
_entity.pdbx_description
1 polymer ?
#
loop_
_entity_poly.entity_id
_entity_poly.type
_entity_poly.pdbx_seq_one_letter_code
_entity_poly.pdbx_strand_id
1 'polypeptide(L)' 'MIIIADSGSTKTEWLILNGNQKTVLQSIGLNPFFVDTKEITKI' A
#
# COMPACT_ATOMS: atom_id res chain seq x y z
N MET A 1 -10.85 -6.44 -10.26
CA MET A 1 -9.53 -6.08 -9.74
C MET A 1 -9.63 -6.02 -8.23
N ILE A 2 -8.77 -6.74 -7.50
CA ILE A 2 -8.70 -6.73 -6.04
C ILE A 2 -7.32 -6.21 -5.68
N ILE A 3 -7.25 -5.28 -4.72
CA ILE A 3 -6.00 -4.77 -4.17
C ILE A 3 -6.01 -5.07 -2.68
N ILE A 4 -4.97 -5.72 -2.20
CA ILE A 4 -4.76 -6.05 -0.79
C ILE A 4 -3.52 -5.28 -0.34
N ALA A 5 -3.66 -4.54 0.75
CA ALA A 5 -2.58 -3.82 1.39
C ALA A 5 -2.35 -4.41 2.78
N ASP A 6 -1.15 -4.90 3.04
CA ASP A 6 -0.69 -5.26 4.38
C ASP A 6 0.32 -4.20 4.84
N SER A 7 -0.12 -3.33 5.75
CA SER A 7 0.63 -2.14 6.15
C SER A 7 1.07 -2.20 7.61
N GLY A 8 2.39 -2.11 7.82
CA GLY A 8 2.99 -1.80 9.11
C GLY A 8 3.41 -0.33 9.22
N SER A 9 4.19 -0.01 10.25
CA SER A 9 4.72 1.35 10.48
C SER A 9 5.82 1.77 9.50
N THR A 10 6.61 0.81 9.00
CA THR A 10 7.78 1.10 8.15
C THR A 10 7.57 0.75 6.68
N LYS A 11 6.74 -0.26 6.40
CA LYS A 11 6.47 -0.75 5.06
C LYS A 11 5.02 -1.15 4.86
N THR A 12 4.57 -1.05 3.61
CA THR A 12 3.31 -1.63 3.15
C THR A 12 3.59 -2.54 1.95
N GLU A 13 3.14 -3.78 2.04
CA GLU A 13 3.15 -4.74 0.94
C GLU A 13 1.80 -4.71 0.23
N TRP A 14 1.84 -4.66 -1.09
CA TRP A 14 0.66 -4.57 -1.93
C TRP A 14 0.58 -5.77 -2.84
N LEU A 15 -0.61 -6.36 -2.89
CA LEU A 15 -0.96 -7.42 -3.83
C LEU A 15 -2.11 -6.94 -4.71
N ILE A 16 -1.86 -6.81 -6.01
CA ILE A 16 -2.86 -6.48 -7.01
C ILE A 16 -3.20 -7.76 -7.78
N LEU A 17 -4.48 -8.13 -7.75
CA LEU A 17 -5.05 -9.25 -8.49
C LEU A 17 -5.97 -8.72 -9.58
N ASN A 18 -5.61 -8.97 -10.84
CA ASN A 18 -6.40 -8.58 -12.01
C ASN A 18 -6.61 -9.79 -12.93
N GLY A 19 -7.72 -10.51 -12.71
CA GLY A 19 -7.94 -11.81 -13.35
C GLY A 19 -6.85 -12.79 -12.92
N ASN A 20 -6.12 -13.35 -13.90
CA ASN A 20 -5.00 -14.25 -13.65
C ASN A 20 -3.65 -13.52 -13.44
N GLN A 21 -3.63 -12.18 -13.54
CA GLN A 21 -2.42 -11.40 -13.32
C GLN A 21 -2.26 -11.05 -11.84
N LYS A 22 -1.04 -11.25 -11.34
CA LYS A 22 -0.63 -10.90 -9.98
C LYS A 22 0.53 -9.93 -10.06
N THR A 23 0.40 -8.80 -9.38
CA THR A 23 1.48 -7.83 -9.19
C THR A 23 1.74 -7.64 -7.70
N VAL A 24 3.01 -7.66 -7.32
CA VAL A 24 3.46 -7.37 -5.95
C VAL A 24 4.32 -6.12 -6.00
N LEU A 25 4.05 -5.18 -5.10
CA LEU A 25 4.83 -3.95 -4.96
C LEU A 25 4.89 -3.53 -3.49
N GLN A 26 5.78 -2.60 -3.18
CA GLN A 26 6.01 -2.15 -1.81
C GLN A 26 6.05 -0.61 -1.77
N SER A 27 5.52 -0.04 -0.69
CA SER A 27 5.66 1.37 -0.35
C SER A 27 6.14 1.55 1.08
N ILE A 28 6.34 2.81 1.49
CA ILE A 28 6.46 3.16 2.91
C ILE A 28 5.20 2.72 3.68
N GLY A 29 5.36 2.51 4.99
CA GLY A 29 4.27 2.15 5.89
C GLY A 29 3.23 3.27 6.01
N LEU A 30 1.95 2.90 6.11
CA LEU A 30 0.82 3.82 6.21
C LEU A 30 0.27 3.96 7.64
N ASN A 31 1.10 3.72 8.66
CA ASN A 31 0.66 3.89 10.05
C ASN A 31 0.36 5.38 10.33
N PRO A 32 -0.87 5.73 10.76
CA PRO A 32 -1.27 7.12 11.01
C PRO A 32 -0.45 7.86 12.09
N PHE A 33 0.27 7.13 12.94
CA PHE A 33 1.21 7.74 13.90
C PHE A 33 2.42 8.39 13.20
N PHE A 34 2.82 7.87 12.04
CA PHE A 34 4.03 8.28 11.33
C PHE A 34 3.75 9.05 10.04
N VAL A 35 2.60 8.80 9.40
CA VAL A 35 2.27 9.34 8.08
C VAL A 35 0.85 9.92 8.11
N ASP A 36 0.67 11.12 7.56
CA ASP A 36 -0.62 11.79 7.53
C ASP A 36 -1.32 11.73 6.16
N THR A 37 -2.58 12.18 6.11
CA THR A 37 -3.38 12.16 4.88
C THR A 37 -2.78 13.02 3.75
N LYS A 38 -2.08 14.12 4.07
CA LYS A 38 -1.49 15.00 3.05
C LYS A 38 -0.32 14.33 2.36
N GLU A 39 0.46 13.55 3.09
CA GLU A 39 1.59 12.81 2.54
C GLU A 39 1.13 11.71 1.57
N ILE A 40 0.09 10.93 1.93
CA ILE A 40 -0.39 9.81 1.10
C ILE A 40 -1.24 10.22 -0.09
N THR A 41 -1.76 11.46 -0.10
CA THR A 41 -2.59 11.99 -1.21
C THR A 41 -1.78 12.83 -2.19
N LYS A 42 -0.47 12.99 -1.96
CA LYS A 42 0.43 13.73 -2.84
C LYS A 42 0.62 12.97 -4.17
N ILE A 43 0.20 13.60 -5.27
CA ILE A 43 0.35 13.11 -6.66
C ILE A 43 1.69 13.59 -7.23
#